data_AF-A0AA37XE73-F1
#
_entry.id   AF-A0AA37XE73-F1
#
_cell.length_a   1.000
_cell.length_b   1.000
_cell.length_c   1.000
_cell.angle_alpha   90.00
_cell.angle_beta   90.00
_cell.angle_gamma   90.00
#
_symmetry.space_group_name_H-M   'P 1'
#
loop_
_entity.id
_entity.type
_entity.pdbx_description
1 polymer ?
#
loop_
_entity_poly.entity_id
_entity_poly.type
_entity_poly.pdbx_seq_one_letter_code
_entity_poly.pdbx_strand_id
1 'polypeptide(L)'
;MVEPPDTREDTMPAHRRLSLGVATIGAAALTLPLAAPAGADVVAPDPLELTLVATTDLHGHVRDWDYFRNAPFPATDSLGVARASTAINEIREARVRTPSSSSTTGTRSRARL
;
A
#
# COMPACT_ATOMS: atom_id res chain seq x y z
N MET A 1 17.25 40.45 37.20
CA MET A 1 15.87 40.95 37.38
C MET A 1 15.13 40.63 36.09
N VAL A 2 14.21 39.65 36.13
CA VAL A 2 12.93 39.52 35.39
C VAL A 2 12.95 39.94 33.90
N GLU A 3 12.67 39.10 32.90
CA GLU A 3 11.68 38.00 32.78
C GLU A 3 12.04 37.04 31.61
N PRO A 4 11.76 35.73 31.70
CA PRO A 4 11.85 34.81 30.56
C PRO A 4 10.72 35.05 29.53
N PRO A 5 10.90 34.67 28.25
CA PRO A 5 9.87 34.86 27.23
C PRO A 5 8.62 34.01 27.51
N ASP A 6 7.52 34.73 27.70
CA ASP A 6 6.10 34.37 27.60
C ASP A 6 5.83 33.01 26.91
N THR A 7 5.60 31.99 27.74
CA THR A 7 4.99 30.72 27.35
C THR A 7 3.53 30.99 27.01
N ARG A 8 3.25 31.32 25.74
CA ARG A 8 1.87 31.27 25.25
C ARG A 8 1.41 29.83 25.26
N GLU A 9 0.70 29.52 26.34
CA GLU A 9 -0.23 28.43 26.57
C GLU A 9 -0.98 28.10 25.27
N ASP A 10 -0.50 27.10 24.54
CA ASP A 10 -1.28 26.45 23.49
C ASP A 10 -2.37 25.60 24.18
N THR A 11 -3.41 26.29 24.64
CA THR A 11 -4.61 25.71 25.23
C THR A 11 -5.37 25.00 24.12
N MET A 12 -4.99 23.76 23.84
CA MET A 12 -5.75 22.86 22.99
C MET A 12 -6.75 22.03 23.81
N PRO A 13 -7.92 21.76 23.21
CA PRO A 13 -9.20 21.83 23.89
C PRO A 13 -9.47 20.69 24.89
N ALA A 14 -10.24 21.05 25.92
CA ALA A 14 -10.85 20.16 26.88
C ALA A 14 -11.38 18.88 26.23
N HIS A 15 -10.78 17.76 26.61
CA HIS A 15 -11.22 16.41 26.28
C HIS A 15 -12.64 16.23 26.83
N ARG A 16 -13.63 16.35 25.94
CA ARG A 16 -15.04 16.15 26.25
C ARG A 16 -15.27 14.66 26.49
N ARG A 17 -15.02 14.23 27.73
CA ARG A 17 -15.36 12.90 28.22
C ARG A 17 -16.87 12.75 28.12
N LEU A 18 -17.35 12.06 27.10
CA LEU A 18 -18.76 11.73 26.96
C LEU A 18 -19.03 10.56 27.91
N SER A 19 -19.36 10.89 29.16
CA SER A 19 -19.88 9.94 30.14
C SER A 19 -21.27 9.51 29.66
N LEU A 20 -21.37 8.35 29.00
CA LEU A 20 -22.66 7.79 28.63
C LEU A 20 -23.28 7.21 29.92
N GLY A 21 -24.11 8.03 30.55
CA GLY A 21 -24.90 7.64 31.72
C GLY A 21 -25.82 6.48 31.36
N VAL A 22 -25.72 5.39 32.12
CA VAL A 22 -26.65 4.28 32.10
C VAL A 22 -27.99 4.80 32.66
N ALA A 23 -28.94 5.07 31.77
CA ALA A 23 -30.32 5.35 32.14
C ALA A 23 -31.12 4.04 32.08
N THR A 24 -31.26 3.36 33.22
CA THR A 24 -32.19 2.25 33.39
C THR A 24 -33.59 2.79 33.65
N ILE A 25 -34.43 2.90 32.62
CA ILE A 25 -35.90 3.00 32.78
C ILE A 25 -36.59 2.28 31.61
N GLY A 26 -37.48 1.35 31.93
CA GLY A 26 -38.63 1.03 31.05
C GLY A 26 -38.63 -0.37 30.44
N ALA A 27 -39.47 -1.24 30.99
CA ALA A 27 -39.71 -2.60 30.55
C ALA A 27 -40.42 -2.69 29.18
N ALA A 28 -40.14 -3.81 28.50
CA ALA A 28 -40.99 -4.51 27.53
C ALA A 28 -41.40 -3.76 26.25
N ALA A 29 -40.54 -3.84 25.23
CA ALA A 29 -40.95 -3.76 23.83
C ALA A 29 -39.98 -4.54 22.93
N LEU A 30 -40.48 -5.68 22.43
CA LEU A 30 -40.01 -6.40 21.24
C LEU A 30 -38.56 -6.93 21.25
N THR A 31 -38.40 -8.19 21.68
CA THR A 31 -37.39 -9.07 21.09
C THR A 31 -37.77 -9.39 19.65
N LEU A 32 -37.64 -8.40 18.76
CA LEU A 32 -37.54 -8.69 17.33
C LEU A 32 -36.19 -9.38 17.14
N PRO A 33 -36.13 -10.62 16.60
CA PRO A 33 -34.87 -11.11 16.09
C PRO A 33 -34.46 -10.13 14.99
N LEU A 34 -33.41 -9.36 15.24
CA LEU A 34 -32.76 -8.62 14.18
C LEU A 34 -32.19 -9.71 13.27
N ALA A 35 -32.89 -9.99 12.17
CA ALA A 35 -32.35 -10.82 11.11
C ALA A 35 -31.11 -10.08 10.60
N ALA A 36 -29.95 -10.42 11.14
CA ALA A 36 -28.69 -10.06 10.53
C ALA A 36 -28.77 -10.59 9.09
N PRO A 37 -28.45 -9.79 8.06
CA PRO A 37 -28.40 -10.30 6.71
C PRO A 37 -27.51 -11.53 6.71
N ALA A 38 -28.11 -12.68 6.40
CA ALA A 38 -27.41 -13.94 6.32
C ALA A 38 -26.32 -13.79 5.25
N GLY A 39 -25.06 -13.92 5.66
CA GLY A 39 -23.91 -14.11 4.78
C GLY A 39 -23.81 -13.09 3.67
N ALA A 40 -23.42 -11.86 3.98
CA ALA A 40 -22.53 -11.21 3.04
C ALA A 40 -21.27 -12.08 3.02
N ASP A 41 -21.04 -12.83 1.95
CA ASP A 41 -19.73 -13.42 1.70
C ASP A 41 -18.74 -12.26 1.75
N VAL A 42 -17.96 -12.21 2.83
CA VAL A 42 -16.81 -11.31 2.89
C VAL A 42 -15.83 -11.89 1.90
N VAL A 43 -15.94 -11.45 0.65
CA VAL A 43 -14.94 -11.72 -0.37
C VAL A 43 -13.67 -11.08 0.16
N ALA A 44 -12.74 -11.92 0.62
CA ALA A 44 -11.41 -11.47 0.97
C ALA A 44 -10.86 -10.73 -0.27
N PRO A 45 -10.35 -9.50 -0.11
CA PRO A 45 -9.82 -8.77 -1.25
C PRO A 45 -8.71 -9.60 -1.90
N ASP A 46 -8.69 -9.63 -3.22
CA ASP A 46 -7.63 -10.31 -3.95
C ASP A 46 -6.28 -9.74 -3.52
N PRO A 47 -5.25 -10.59 -3.31
CA PRO A 47 -3.93 -10.12 -2.95
C PRO A 47 -3.32 -9.28 -4.10
N LEU A 48 -2.85 -8.07 -3.76
CA LEU A 48 -2.15 -7.18 -4.70
C LEU A 48 -0.66 -7.48 -4.72
N GLU A 49 -0.12 -7.81 -5.88
CA GLU A 49 1.32 -7.89 -6.12
C GLU A 49 1.80 -6.60 -6.81
N LEU A 50 2.73 -5.87 -6.18
CA LEU A 50 3.33 -4.65 -6.72
C LEU A 50 4.83 -4.85 -6.96
N THR A 51 5.28 -4.63 -8.19
CA THR A 51 6.71 -4.53 -8.52
C THR A 51 7.08 -3.06 -8.71
N LEU A 52 7.94 -2.53 -7.82
CA LEU A 52 8.47 -1.17 -7.90
C LEU A 52 9.90 -1.20 -8.45
N VAL A 53 10.14 -0.49 -9.56
CA VAL A 53 11.47 -0.26 -10.14
C VAL A 53 11.74 1.24 -10.10
N ALA A 54 12.90 1.62 -9.57
CA ALA A 54 13.31 3.02 -9.45
C ALA A 54 14.79 3.17 -9.80
N THR A 55 15.15 4.34 -10.29
CA THR A 55 16.55 4.75 -10.51
C THR A 55 16.92 5.85 -9.53
N THR A 56 18.15 5.86 -9.05
CA THR A 56 18.70 6.95 -8.23
C THR A 56 19.95 7.51 -8.89
N ASP A 57 20.31 8.76 -8.56
CA ASP A 57 21.63 9.34 -8.83
C ASP A 57 22.09 9.23 -10.30
N LEU A 58 21.17 9.47 -11.24
CA LEU A 58 21.49 9.37 -12.67
C LEU A 58 22.61 10.33 -13.09
N HIS A 59 22.75 11.47 -12.41
CA HIS A 59 23.82 12.46 -12.61
C HIS A 59 24.10 12.82 -14.07
N GLY A 60 23.07 12.83 -14.93
CA GLY A 60 23.21 13.19 -16.35
C GLY A 60 23.78 12.09 -17.26
N HIS A 61 23.94 10.86 -16.77
CA HIS A 61 24.35 9.71 -17.58
C HIS A 61 23.17 9.21 -18.43
N VAL A 62 22.81 9.96 -19.46
CA VAL A 62 21.74 9.57 -20.40
C VAL A 62 22.24 8.51 -21.39
N ARG A 63 23.49 8.67 -21.84
CA ARG A 63 24.19 7.78 -22.78
C ARG A 63 25.37 7.13 -22.07
N ASP A 64 25.84 6.02 -22.64
CA ASP A 64 27.09 5.38 -22.24
C ASP A 64 28.30 6.13 -22.82
N TRP A 65 28.52 7.33 -22.28
CA TRP A 65 29.56 8.25 -22.74
C TRP A 65 30.16 8.99 -21.55
N ASP A 66 31.48 8.97 -21.47
CA ASP A 66 32.26 9.79 -20.56
C ASP A 66 32.51 11.15 -21.19
N TYR A 67 31.79 12.16 -20.70
CA TYR A 67 31.91 13.54 -21.20
C TYR A 67 33.22 14.22 -20.79
N PHE A 68 33.89 13.77 -19.72
CA PHE A 68 35.17 14.33 -19.30
C PHE A 68 36.31 13.83 -20.18
N ARG A 69 36.28 12.54 -20.52
CA ARG A 69 37.25 11.92 -21.44
C ARG A 69 36.87 12.09 -22.91
N ASN A 70 35.65 12.53 -23.17
CA ASN A 70 35.05 12.60 -24.50
C ASN A 70 35.20 11.27 -25.26
N ALA A 71 34.84 10.18 -24.59
CA ALA A 71 34.97 8.83 -25.09
C ALA A 71 33.88 7.92 -24.51
N PRO A 72 33.60 6.74 -25.11
CA PRO A 72 32.75 5.74 -24.48
C PRO A 72 33.35 5.25 -23.15
N PHE A 73 32.50 4.87 -22.19
CA PHE A 73 32.98 4.14 -21.02
C PHE A 73 33.56 2.78 -21.42
N PRO A 74 34.56 2.25 -20.69
CA PRO A 74 35.03 0.89 -20.89
C PRO A 74 33.88 -0.10 -20.63
N ALA A 75 33.89 -1.24 -21.34
CA ALA A 75 32.82 -2.24 -21.22
C ALA A 75 32.62 -2.78 -19.80
N THR A 76 33.65 -2.70 -18.96
CA THR A 76 33.61 -3.13 -17.55
C THR A 76 32.92 -2.13 -16.62
N ASP A 77 32.73 -0.88 -17.06
CA ASP A 77 32.19 0.22 -16.24
C ASP A 77 31.22 1.08 -17.06
N SER A 78 30.41 0.42 -17.89
CA SER A 78 29.43 1.09 -18.74
C SER A 78 28.29 1.67 -17.91
N LEU A 79 27.93 2.92 -18.19
CA LEU A 79 26.89 3.67 -17.50
C LEU A 79 25.80 4.11 -18.48
N GLY A 80 24.63 4.49 -17.97
CA GLY A 80 23.64 5.24 -18.76
C GLY A 80 22.23 4.66 -18.79
N VAL A 81 21.24 5.56 -18.66
CA VAL A 81 19.80 5.21 -18.62
C VAL A 81 19.33 4.49 -19.88
N ALA A 82 19.94 4.76 -21.04
CA ALA A 82 19.59 4.07 -22.29
C ALA A 82 19.65 2.54 -22.16
N ARG A 83 20.60 2.00 -21.39
CA ARG A 83 20.71 0.55 -21.14
C ARG A 83 19.68 0.03 -20.13
N ALA A 84 19.26 0.87 -19.19
CA ALA A 84 18.25 0.50 -18.20
C ALA A 84 16.89 0.18 -18.85
N SER A 85 16.60 0.74 -20.04
CA SER A 85 15.37 0.48 -20.77
C SER A 85 15.15 -1.01 -21.09
N THR A 86 16.19 -1.71 -21.52
CA THR A 86 16.13 -3.16 -21.82
C THR A 86 15.75 -3.95 -20.57
N ALA A 87 16.45 -3.72 -19.45
CA ALA A 87 16.17 -4.42 -18.20
C ALA A 87 14.77 -4.10 -17.66
N ILE A 88 14.31 -2.84 -17.75
CA ILE A 88 12.96 -2.45 -17.35
C ILE A 88 11.90 -3.15 -18.19
N ASN A 89 12.12 -3.28 -19.50
CA ASN A 89 11.20 -3.99 -20.39
C ASN A 89 11.16 -5.48 -20.06
N GLU A 90 12.31 -6.11 -19.82
CA GLU A 90 12.38 -7.52 -19.40
C GLU A 90 11.61 -7.78 -18.11
N ILE A 91 11.76 -6.90 -17.11
CA ILE A 91 11.00 -6.98 -15.84
C ILE A 91 9.50 -6.85 -16.11
N ARG A 92 9.09 -5.86 -16.91
CA ARG A 92 7.68 -5.63 -17.25
C ARG A 92 7.08 -6.85 -17.93
N GLU A 93 7.78 -7.40 -18.91
CA GLU A 93 7.34 -8.58 -19.62
C GLU A 93 7.26 -9.82 -18.73
N ALA A 94 8.25 -10.02 -17.83
CA ALA A 94 8.22 -11.13 -16.88
C ALA A 94 6.99 -11.05 -15.97
N ARG A 95 6.65 -9.86 -15.47
CA ARG A 95 5.47 -9.66 -14.61
C ARG A 95 4.14 -9.74 -15.35
N VAL A 96 4.09 -9.34 -16.63
CA VAL A 96 2.91 -9.54 -17.48
C VAL A 96 2.67 -11.02 -17.76
N ARG A 97 3.74 -11.83 -17.90
CA ARG A 97 3.65 -13.25 -18.26
C ARG A 97 3.43 -14.20 -17.09
N THR A 98 3.67 -13.79 -15.85
CA THR A 98 3.37 -14.60 -14.66
C THR A 98 1.95 -14.29 -14.19
N PRO A 99 0.94 -15.13 -14.49
CA PRO A 99 -0.36 -14.99 -13.83
C PRO A 99 -0.16 -15.10 -12.33
N SER A 100 -0.75 -14.16 -11.57
CA SER A 100 -0.81 -14.22 -10.12
C SER A 100 -1.34 -15.59 -9.73
N SER A 101 -0.52 -16.37 -9.04
CA SER A 101 -0.83 -17.76 -8.72
C SER A 101 -1.88 -17.80 -7.61
N SER A 102 -3.17 -17.60 -7.93
CA SER A 102 -4.26 -17.67 -6.95
C SER A 102 -5.35 -18.67 -7.34
N SER A 103 -5.50 -19.67 -6.46
CA SER A 103 -6.62 -20.61 -6.29
C SER A 103 -6.82 -21.73 -7.34
N THR A 104 -6.03 -22.79 -7.19
CA THR A 104 -6.49 -24.15 -7.52
C THR A 104 -6.99 -24.81 -6.23
N THR A 105 -8.17 -25.44 -6.30
CA THR A 105 -8.77 -26.40 -5.34
C THR A 105 -9.89 -25.85 -4.43
N GLY A 106 -11.11 -25.84 -4.97
CA GLY A 106 -12.35 -25.93 -4.20
C GLY A 106 -13.13 -27.17 -4.62
N THR A 107 -12.99 -28.25 -3.85
CA THR A 107 -13.67 -29.55 -4.03
C THR A 107 -15.20 -29.37 -4.09
N ARG A 108 -15.81 -29.57 -5.27
CA ARG A 108 -17.28 -29.70 -5.36
C ARG A 108 -17.69 -31.12 -5.04
N SER A 109 -18.03 -31.37 -3.78
CA SER A 109 -18.77 -32.56 -3.36
C SER A 109 -20.16 -32.52 -4.00
N ARG A 110 -20.40 -33.39 -4.99
CA ARG A 110 -21.74 -33.64 -5.54
C ARG A 110 -22.48 -34.57 -4.59
N ALA A 111 -23.36 -34.02 -3.76
CA ALA A 111 -24.42 -34.80 -3.13
C ALA A 111 -25.39 -35.25 -4.23
N ARG A 112 -25.38 -36.55 -4.52
CA ARG A 112 -26.43 -37.24 -5.26
C ARG A 112 -27.60 -37.46 -4.30
N LEU A 113 -28.77 -36.98 -4.68
CA LEU A 113 -30.06 -37.52 -4.24
C LEU A 113 -30.31 -38.86 -4.93
#